data_AF-A0A351JZX1-F1
#
_entry.id   AF-A0A351JZX1-F1
#
_cell.length_a   1.000
_cell.length_b   1.000
_cell.length_c   1.000
_cell.angle_alpha   90.00
_cell.angle_beta   90.00
_cell.angle_gamma   90.00
#
_symmetry.space_group_name_H-M   'P 1'
#
loop_
_entity.id
_entity.type
_entity.pdbx_description
1 polymer ?
#
loop_
_entity_poly.entity_id
_entity_poly.type
_entity_poly.pdbx_seq_one_letter_code
_entity_poly.pdbx_strand_id
1 'polypeptide(L)'
;MTNHDMPLAMARSCELVTVAGVRAGLELQRRLADMGLTPGVQIRVMNGQGPGPVLIDLRGSRVALGRGVAQKIMVTESENGKGNNYCPGGQPQFGQDHGV
;
A
#
# COMPACT_ATOMS: atom_id res chain seq x y z
N MET A 1 -15.53 7.28 -19.78
CA MET A 1 -15.12 6.18 -18.87
C MET A 1 -13.61 6.25 -18.73
N THR A 2 -13.12 7.09 -17.81
CA THR A 2 -11.67 7.30 -17.64
C THR A 2 -11.27 6.61 -16.34
N ASN A 3 -10.94 5.32 -16.44
CA ASN A 3 -10.35 4.61 -15.31
C ASN A 3 -9.01 5.30 -15.00
N HIS A 4 -8.93 5.96 -13.85
CA HIS A 4 -7.68 6.49 -13.33
C HIS A 4 -6.95 5.37 -12.58
N ASP A 5 -6.49 4.37 -13.33
CA ASP A 5 -5.54 3.40 -12.81
C ASP A 5 -4.12 3.98 -12.82
N MET A 6 -3.47 3.94 -11.66
CA MET A 6 -2.08 4.35 -11.51
C MET A 6 -1.29 3.23 -10.84
N PRO A 7 0.02 3.09 -11.11
CA PRO A 7 0.84 2.13 -10.41
C PRO A 7 0.97 2.51 -8.94
N LEU A 8 0.97 1.52 -8.05
CA LEU A 8 1.15 1.72 -6.61
C LEU A 8 2.45 2.50 -6.30
N ALA A 9 3.49 2.33 -7.12
CA ALA A 9 4.76 3.05 -6.99
C ALA A 9 4.67 4.56 -7.29
N MET A 10 3.58 5.05 -7.87
CA MET A 10 3.32 6.48 -8.09
C MET A 10 2.20 7.01 -7.20
N ALA A 11 1.54 6.13 -6.44
CA ALA A 11 0.49 6.53 -5.52
C ALA A 11 1.06 7.46 -4.43
N ARG A 12 0.28 8.47 -4.07
CA ARG A 12 0.64 9.41 -3.02
C ARG A 12 0.65 8.70 -1.66
N SER A 13 1.67 9.01 -0.88
CA SER A 13 1.76 8.55 0.51
C SER A 13 0.59 9.12 1.32
N CYS A 14 0.12 8.37 2.31
CA CYS A 14 -0.99 8.69 3.19
C CYS A 14 -2.41 8.61 2.59
N GLU A 15 -2.57 8.15 1.35
CA GLU A 15 -3.90 7.99 0.74
C GLU A 15 -4.42 6.55 0.79
N LEU A 16 -5.76 6.43 0.84
CA LEU A 16 -6.48 5.17 0.69
C LEU A 16 -6.77 4.94 -0.79
N VAL A 17 -6.27 3.82 -1.31
CA VAL A 17 -6.44 3.44 -2.70
C VAL A 17 -7.01 2.03 -2.77
N THR A 18 -7.71 1.72 -3.85
CA THR A 18 -8.27 0.39 -4.09
C THR A 18 -7.41 -0.34 -5.10
N VAL A 19 -7.10 -1.60 -4.87
CA VAL A 19 -6.36 -2.42 -5.84
C VAL A 19 -7.27 -2.69 -7.03
N ALA A 20 -6.96 -2.12 -8.19
CA ALA A 20 -7.68 -2.38 -9.43
C ALA A 20 -7.27 -3.74 -10.02
N GLY A 21 -5.98 -4.10 -9.88
CA GLY A 21 -5.46 -5.37 -10.36
C GLY A 21 -3.93 -5.45 -10.32
N VAL A 22 -3.38 -6.60 -10.66
CA VAL A 22 -1.93 -6.81 -10.65
C VAL A 22 -1.47 -7.31 -12.02
N ARG A 23 -0.65 -6.52 -12.70
CA ARG A 23 0.01 -6.87 -13.97
C ARG A 23 1.27 -7.70 -13.73
N ALA A 24 1.10 -8.89 -13.15
CA ALA A 24 2.16 -9.85 -12.91
C ALA A 24 1.76 -11.27 -13.30
N GLY A 25 2.73 -12.19 -13.38
CA GLY A 25 2.47 -13.60 -13.59
C GLY A 25 1.61 -14.21 -12.48
N LEU A 26 0.96 -15.34 -12.77
CA LEU A 26 0.04 -16.03 -11.87
C LEU A 26 0.66 -16.34 -10.50
N GLU A 27 1.93 -16.75 -10.49
CA GLU A 27 2.65 -17.08 -9.25
C GLU A 27 2.77 -15.87 -8.31
N LEU A 28 3.15 -14.70 -8.83
CA LEU A 28 3.27 -13.49 -8.03
C LEU A 28 1.89 -13.03 -7.54
N GLN A 29 0.88 -13.10 -8.40
CA GLN A 29 -0.50 -12.78 -8.01
C GLN A 29 -1.01 -13.70 -6.89
N ARG A 30 -0.73 -15.01 -6.95
CA ARG A 30 -1.06 -15.95 -5.88
C ARG A 30 -0.38 -15.59 -4.57
N ARG A 31 0.93 -15.29 -4.61
CA ARG A 31 1.69 -14.88 -3.42
C ARG A 31 1.16 -13.58 -2.82
N LEU A 32 0.76 -12.63 -3.66
CA LEU A 32 0.14 -11.38 -3.22
C LEU A 32 -1.25 -11.65 -2.60
N ALA A 33 -2.07 -12.47 -3.26
CA ALA A 33 -3.40 -12.85 -2.76
C ALA A 33 -3.34 -13.60 -1.43
N ASP A 34 -2.35 -14.48 -1.24
CA ASP A 34 -2.09 -15.19 0.02
C ASP A 34 -1.75 -14.21 1.16
N MET A 35 -1.05 -13.11 0.85
CA MET A 35 -0.83 -11.99 1.77
C MET A 35 -2.05 -11.06 1.94
N GLY A 36 -3.15 -11.28 1.21
CA GLY A 36 -4.35 -10.44 1.24
C GLY A 36 -4.36 -9.26 0.24
N LEU A 37 -3.38 -9.18 -0.66
CA LEU A 37 -3.33 -8.22 -1.78
C LEU A 37 -4.16 -8.75 -2.97
N THR A 38 -5.49 -8.73 -2.81
CA THR A 38 -6.45 -9.13 -3.85
C THR A 38 -7.06 -7.93 -4.57
N PRO A 39 -7.38 -8.01 -5.87
CA PRO A 39 -8.11 -6.95 -6.56
C PRO A 39 -9.45 -6.68 -5.86
N GLY A 40 -9.80 -5.40 -5.74
CA GLY A 40 -10.97 -4.91 -5.01
C GLY A 40 -10.72 -4.65 -3.51
N VAL A 41 -9.55 -4.98 -2.98
CA VAL A 41 -9.21 -4.65 -1.59
C VAL A 41 -8.75 -3.20 -1.48
N GLN A 42 -9.19 -2.53 -0.42
CA GLN A 42 -8.76 -1.17 -0.08
C GLN A 42 -7.52 -1.23 0.80
N ILE A 43 -6.51 -0.44 0.44
CA ILE A 43 -5.18 -0.44 1.06
C ILE A 43 -4.76 0.99 1.33
N ARG A 44 -3.98 1.20 2.39
CA ARG A 44 -3.47 2.53 2.73
C ARG A 44 -2.01 2.62 2.37
N VAL A 45 -1.64 3.58 1.54
CA VAL A 45 -0.24 3.80 1.18
C VAL A 45 0.42 4.53 2.34
N MET A 46 1.40 3.92 3.01
CA MET A 46 2.20 4.62 4.01
C MET A 46 3.34 5.38 3.34
N ASN A 47 4.05 4.72 2.42
CA ASN A 47 5.15 5.33 1.71
C ASN A 47 5.22 4.82 0.26
N GLY A 48 4.76 5.65 -0.68
CA GLY A 48 4.77 5.35 -2.11
C GLY A 48 5.85 6.09 -2.90
N GLN A 49 6.40 7.17 -2.34
CA GLN A 49 7.27 8.10 -3.05
C GLN A 49 8.66 8.18 -2.40
N GLY A 50 9.67 7.63 -3.08
CA GLY A 50 11.07 7.70 -2.64
C GLY A 50 11.95 6.52 -3.11
N PRO A 51 13.25 6.53 -2.78
CA PRO A 51 14.13 5.40 -2.98
C PRO A 51 13.86 4.33 -1.90
N GLY A 52 13.27 3.21 -2.29
CA GLY A 52 13.05 2.08 -1.38
C GLY A 52 11.86 1.20 -1.79
N PRO A 53 11.55 0.18 -0.98
CA PRO A 53 10.31 -0.57 -1.09
C PRO A 53 9.11 0.32 -0.73
N VAL A 54 8.00 0.11 -1.42
CA VAL A 54 6.72 0.78 -1.16
C VAL A 54 6.09 0.14 0.06
N LEU A 55 5.76 0.95 1.07
CA LEU A 55 5.15 0.47 2.30
C LEU A 55 3.64 0.75 2.27
N ILE A 56 2.86 -0.31 2.45
CA ILE A 56 1.40 -0.23 2.51
C ILE A 56 0.86 -0.88 3.78
N ASP A 57 -0.33 -0.45 4.17
CA ASP A 57 -1.13 -1.08 5.21
C ASP A 57 -2.33 -1.80 4.58
N LEU A 58 -2.40 -3.10 4.82
CA LEU A 58 -3.46 -4.01 4.41
C LEU A 58 -4.26 -4.41 5.65
N ARG A 59 -5.38 -3.73 5.92
CA ARG A 59 -6.25 -4.04 7.08
C ARG A 59 -5.47 -4.14 8.42
N GLY A 60 -4.49 -3.26 8.64
CA GLY A 60 -3.63 -3.26 9.83
C GLY A 60 -2.37 -4.13 9.72
N SER A 61 -2.16 -4.83 8.59
CA SER A 61 -0.92 -5.55 8.30
C SER A 61 -0.01 -4.71 7.40
N ARG A 62 1.20 -4.41 7.87
CA ARG A 62 2.17 -3.61 7.12
C ARG A 62 2.94 -4.49 6.17
N VAL A 63 2.78 -4.26 4.88
CA VAL A 63 3.47 -5.02 3.83
C VAL A 63 4.41 -4.11 3.05
N ALA A 64 5.67 -4.52 2.97
CA ALA A 64 6.68 -3.86 2.16
C ALA A 64 6.74 -4.53 0.78
N LEU A 65 6.42 -3.77 -0.26
CA LEU A 65 6.44 -4.21 -1.64
C LEU A 65 7.68 -3.66 -2.33
N GLY A 66 8.50 -4.55 -2.88
CA GLY A 66 9.61 -4.14 -3.73
C GLY A 66 9.12 -3.27 -4.89
N ARG A 67 9.93 -2.27 -5.29
CA ARG A 67 9.55 -1.29 -6.31
C ARG A 67 9.10 -1.92 -7.63
N GLY A 68 9.73 -3.02 -8.05
CA GLY A 68 9.33 -3.78 -9.24
C GLY A 68 7.98 -4.50 -9.13
N VAL A 69 7.53 -4.83 -7.91
CA VAL A 69 6.19 -5.37 -7.65
C VAL A 69 5.17 -4.23 -7.60
N ALA A 70 5.49 -3.14 -6.92
CA ALA A 70 4.62 -1.97 -6.81
C ALA A 70 4.33 -1.32 -8.18
N GLN A 71 5.26 -1.33 -9.12
CA GLN A 71 5.00 -0.87 -10.49
C GLN A 71 4.05 -1.75 -11.30
N LYS A 72 3.88 -3.01 -10.89
CA LYS A 72 2.96 -3.96 -11.53
C LYS A 72 1.55 -3.90 -10.94
N ILE A 73 1.41 -3.38 -9.72
CA ILE A 73 0.13 -3.29 -9.03
C ILE A 73 -0.56 -2.00 -9.48
N MET A 74 -1.72 -2.14 -10.10
CA MET A 74 -2.58 -1.04 -10.49
C MET A 74 -3.55 -0.74 -9.35
N VAL A 75 -3.61 0.52 -8.96
CA VAL A 75 -4.54 1.02 -7.96
C VAL A 75 -5.37 2.15 -8.54
N THR A 76 -6.59 2.27 -8.02
CA THR A 76 -7.50 3.37 -8.29
C THR A 76 -7.65 4.21 -7.04
N GLU A 77 -7.51 5.53 -7.20
CA GLU A 77 -7.87 6.48 -6.15
C GLU A 77 -9.37 6.37 -5.90
N SER A 78 -9.77 6.20 -4.65
CA SER A 78 -11.17 6.44 -4.29
C SER A 78 -11.34 7.96 -4.33
N GLU A 79 -12.22 8.47 -5.19
CA GLU A 79 -12.37 9.87 -5.67
C GLU A 79 -12.54 10.98 -4.58
N ASN A 80 -12.29 10.72 -3.31
CA ASN A 80 -12.62 11.60 -2.18
C ASN A 80 -11.39 12.06 -1.35
N GLY A 81 -10.27 12.36 -2.01
CA GLY A 81 -8.96 12.60 -1.38
C GLY A 81 -8.46 14.05 -1.38
N LYS A 82 -9.31 15.06 -1.19
CA LYS A 82 -8.85 16.42 -0.83
C LYS A 82 -9.08 16.66 0.66
N GLY A 83 -8.18 16.17 1.49
CA GLY A 83 -8.26 16.42 2.92
C GLY A 83 -7.01 15.91 3.61
N ASN A 84 -6.36 16.80 4.36
CA ASN A 84 -5.53 16.50 5.54
C ASN A 84 -4.72 15.20 5.50
N ASN A 85 -3.65 15.19 4.72
CA ASN A 85 -2.54 14.24 4.78
C ASN A 85 -1.74 14.40 6.10
N TYR A 86 -2.42 14.13 7.23
CA TYR A 86 -1.81 13.86 8.53
C TYR A 86 -1.66 12.34 8.63
N CYS A 87 -0.44 11.85 8.51
CA CYS A 87 -0.13 10.47 8.87
C CYS A 87 0.13 10.43 10.37
N PRO A 88 -0.79 9.90 11.21
CA PRO A 88 -0.45 9.64 12.61
C PRO A 88 0.53 8.47 12.64
N GLY A 89 1.82 8.81 12.59
CA GLY A 89 2.95 7.88 12.65
C GLY A 89 3.95 8.28 13.73
N GLY A 90 3.49 8.94 14.80
CA GLY A 90 4.23 9.00 16.05
C GLY A 90 4.38 7.59 16.62
N GLN A 91 5.62 7.20 16.87
CA GLN A 91 6.04 5.89 17.37
C GLN A 91 5.21 5.45 18.59
N PRO A 92 4.74 4.18 18.70
CA PRO A 92 4.67 3.57 20.01
C PRO A 92 6.11 3.32 20.48
N GLN A 93 6.51 3.97 21.57
CA GLN A 93 7.67 3.55 22.36
C GLN A 93 7.44 2.08 22.72
N PHE A 94 8.23 1.18 22.14
CA PHE A 94 8.34 -0.17 22.67
C PHE A 94 8.80 0.01 24.11
N GLY A 95 7.91 -0.32 25.04
CA GLY A 95 8.13 -0.15 26.47
C GLY A 95 9.45 -0.79 26.86
N GLN A 96 10.24 -0.03 27.61
CA GLN A 96 11.39 -0.55 28.33
C GLN A 96 10.86 -1.55 29.36
N ASP A 97 10.81 -2.85 29.02
CA ASP A 97 10.71 -3.86 30.05
C ASP A 97 12.13 -4.14 30.56
N HIS A 98 12.48 -3.41 31.63
CA HIS A 98 13.49 -3.88 32.56
C HIS A 98 12.88 -5.09 33.28
N GLY A 99 13.22 -6.29 32.81
CA GLY A 99 12.87 -7.56 33.42
C GLY A 99 14.09 -8.28 33.96
N VAL A 100 14.38 -8.00 35.24
CA VAL A 100 15.23 -8.67 36.25
C VAL A 100 16.75 -8.66 36.13
#